data_AF-A0A1H9WMH0-F1
#
_entry.id   AF-A0A1H9WMH0-F1
#
_cell.length_a   1.000
_cell.length_b   1.000
_cell.length_c   1.000
_cell.angle_alpha   90.00
_cell.angle_beta   90.00
_cell.angle_gamma   90.00
#
_symmetry.space_group_name_H-M   'P 1'
#
loop_
_entity.id
_entity.type
_entity.pdbx_description
1 polymer ?
#
loop_
_entity_poly.entity_id
_entity_poly.type
_entity_poly.pdbx_seq_one_letter_code
_entity_poly.pdbx_strand_id
1 'polypeptide(L)'
;MTSDPAPGEGRVSGNTFHGPAPFQVGDNNVQNIHLHGPGAPKPRHRPLVLAGAAHTTRQELASAIRRNWDAARRQFFEGADARSEGWLGLLAWLRALDDLSPADLGALVELIDHRLRNDALPADVKLLHLLCWLDPEGEATYRGDRVTVPGLIDACLGERETPLAQDLFRYPLLDALSRFRELHALSGVQDAWDDRCRWWEGLGYRVPVKTNAARLLLLSVLDDPRASERLRKRAKAFPVPDEPVEWYEKLLDRVGGADTPLAQVVRIMYAKSAADDVLWERERRQAERELRERERTQWERRCALDAYQTRRTTPEAQRLAVLRAAAWHGMWGVFTAIGYWLAWGKDGVFPATRAMYFQIAVLTLAALVNRIPQVRQLGSAYRPPVLHVLKWLPTTFAGLRRALGKLVLLGSFLFVQDLLAELVIIPFHEKPNVTHTGATLASIPFFLLFIAGPALVLINGYGARTWDEEHQRWMQRFRQSSE
;
A
#
# COMPACT_ATOMS: atom_id res chain seq x y z
N MET A 1 22.87 25.78 32.48
CA MET A 1 23.56 25.37 31.24
C MET A 1 22.82 26.01 30.08
N THR A 2 22.70 27.34 29.95
CA THR A 2 23.69 28.44 29.78
C THR A 2 24.63 28.24 28.60
N SER A 3 24.26 28.83 27.46
CA SER A 3 25.18 29.59 26.59
C SER A 3 24.37 30.36 25.52
N ASP A 4 24.06 31.61 25.86
CA ASP A 4 23.81 32.70 24.90
C ASP A 4 25.10 33.04 24.13
N PRO A 5 24.98 33.54 22.89
CA PRO A 5 25.97 34.44 22.32
C PRO A 5 25.42 35.87 22.20
N ALA A 6 26.27 36.81 22.65
CA ALA A 6 26.09 38.25 22.71
C ALA A 6 25.96 38.95 21.34
N PRO A 7 25.45 40.19 21.30
CA PRO A 7 25.22 40.95 20.08
C PRO A 7 26.47 41.74 19.64
N GLY A 8 26.78 41.70 18.34
CA GLY A 8 27.85 42.47 17.73
C GLY A 8 27.42 43.91 17.43
N GLU A 9 28.10 44.86 18.06
CA GLU A 9 28.03 46.29 17.78
C GLU A 9 28.70 46.61 16.44
N GLY A 10 27.90 47.00 15.44
CA GLY A 10 28.35 47.54 14.16
C GLY A 10 28.07 49.04 14.06
N ARG A 11 28.99 49.85 14.58
CA ARG A 11 29.04 51.32 14.40
C ARG A 11 29.59 51.61 13.00
N VAL A 12 28.77 52.13 12.08
CA VAL A 12 29.27 52.73 10.82
C VAL A 12 28.51 54.02 10.50
N SER A 13 29.27 55.12 10.64
CA SER A 13 29.36 56.33 9.82
C SER A 13 28.09 57.00 9.29
N GLY A 14 27.80 58.19 9.85
CA GLY A 14 26.90 59.16 9.26
C GLY A 14 27.50 59.78 7.99
N ASN A 15 26.70 59.79 6.92
CA ASN A 15 26.93 60.63 5.77
C ASN A 15 26.12 61.92 5.94
N THR A 16 26.83 62.97 6.35
CA THR A 16 26.40 64.36 6.24
C THR A 16 26.17 64.69 4.76
N PHE A 17 24.91 64.86 4.38
CA PHE A 17 24.52 65.29 3.04
C PHE A 17 24.73 66.81 2.93
N HIS A 18 25.83 67.20 2.30
CA HIS A 18 26.05 68.58 1.85
C HIS A 18 25.22 68.82 0.58
N GLY A 19 24.15 69.60 0.67
CA GLY A 19 23.43 70.09 -0.50
C GLY A 19 24.23 71.16 -1.24
N PRO A 20 24.13 71.24 -2.57
CA PRO A 20 24.48 72.44 -3.31
C PRO A 20 23.23 73.18 -3.81
N ALA A 21 23.16 74.44 -3.36
CA ALA A 21 22.75 75.66 -4.05
C ALA A 21 21.33 75.84 -4.64
N PRO A 22 20.77 77.06 -4.49
CA PRO A 22 19.48 77.47 -5.07
C PRO A 22 19.59 77.62 -6.59
N PHE A 23 18.64 77.02 -7.29
CA PHE A 23 18.42 77.24 -8.71
C PHE A 23 17.93 78.68 -8.94
N GLN A 24 18.70 79.41 -9.76
CA GLN A 24 18.33 80.71 -10.29
C GLN A 24 17.10 80.57 -11.19
N VAL A 25 16.06 81.31 -10.85
CA VAL A 25 14.91 81.62 -11.70
C VAL A 25 15.45 82.45 -12.88
N GLY A 26 15.68 81.78 -14.00
CA GLY A 26 15.92 82.40 -15.29
C GLY A 26 14.59 82.55 -16.02
N ASP A 27 14.09 83.79 -16.05
CA ASP A 27 13.10 84.25 -16.99
C ASP A 27 13.52 83.92 -18.42
N ASN A 28 12.60 83.31 -19.19
CA ASN A 28 12.30 83.57 -20.60
C ASN A 28 11.90 82.30 -21.37
N ASN A 29 10.79 82.44 -22.12
CA ASN A 29 10.27 81.55 -23.18
C ASN A 29 9.32 80.41 -22.81
N VAL A 30 8.31 80.68 -21.97
CA VAL A 30 6.98 80.10 -22.19
C VAL A 30 6.16 81.12 -22.98
N GLN A 31 6.26 81.05 -24.31
CA GLN A 31 5.27 81.70 -25.17
C GLN A 31 3.94 80.98 -24.97
N ASN A 32 3.14 81.52 -24.05
CA ASN A 32 1.70 81.33 -24.00
C ASN A 32 1.09 81.84 -25.31
N ILE A 33 0.99 80.99 -26.32
CA ILE A 33 0.08 81.20 -27.45
C ILE A 33 -1.30 80.71 -26.98
N HIS A 34 -1.93 81.49 -26.11
CA HIS A 34 -3.37 81.47 -25.90
C HIS A 34 -3.97 82.63 -26.69
N LEU A 35 -4.25 82.36 -27.97
CA LEU A 35 -5.19 83.13 -28.78
C LEU A 35 -6.22 82.15 -29.38
N HIS A 36 -7.01 81.52 -28.50
CA HIS A 36 -8.28 80.97 -28.93
C HIS A 36 -9.32 82.07 -28.83
N GLY A 37 -9.65 82.67 -29.97
CA GLY A 37 -10.82 83.52 -30.07
C GLY A 37 -12.08 82.73 -29.66
N PRO A 38 -13.01 83.33 -28.91
CA PRO A 38 -14.28 82.71 -28.56
C PRO A 38 -15.11 82.55 -29.85
N GLY A 39 -15.04 81.37 -30.49
CA GLY A 39 -15.81 81.07 -31.69
C GLY A 39 -15.18 80.09 -32.69
N ALA A 40 -13.92 79.68 -32.50
CA ALA A 40 -13.36 78.63 -33.35
C ALA A 40 -14.01 77.27 -33.02
N PRO A 41 -14.58 76.53 -34.00
CA PRO A 41 -15.14 75.21 -33.75
C PRO A 41 -14.04 74.30 -33.20
N LYS A 42 -14.28 73.67 -32.04
CA LYS A 42 -13.37 72.68 -31.46
C LYS A 42 -12.97 71.67 -32.55
N PRO A 43 -11.67 71.40 -32.76
CA PRO A 43 -11.23 70.45 -33.78
C PRO A 43 -11.87 69.09 -33.51
N ARG A 44 -12.68 68.59 -34.45
CA ARG A 44 -13.34 67.29 -34.33
C ARG A 44 -12.28 66.20 -34.39
N HIS A 45 -12.20 65.36 -33.35
CA HIS A 45 -11.23 64.26 -33.29
C HIS A 45 -11.45 63.26 -34.41
N ARG A 46 -10.34 62.63 -34.84
CA ARG A 46 -10.37 61.54 -35.81
C ARG A 46 -11.10 60.34 -35.17
N PRO A 47 -12.17 59.80 -35.78
CA PRO A 47 -12.86 58.64 -35.23
C PRO A 47 -11.96 57.40 -35.22
N LEU A 48 -12.10 56.57 -34.20
CA LEU A 48 -11.46 55.25 -34.14
C LEU A 48 -12.37 54.23 -34.84
N VAL A 49 -11.85 53.50 -35.83
CA VAL A 49 -12.61 52.47 -36.54
C VAL A 49 -12.40 51.12 -35.87
N LEU A 50 -13.47 50.45 -35.46
CA LEU A 50 -13.46 49.08 -34.94
C LEU A 50 -14.55 48.28 -35.66
N ALA A 51 -14.20 47.11 -36.18
CA ALA A 51 -15.13 46.25 -36.92
C ALA A 51 -15.88 46.98 -38.05
N GLY A 52 -15.21 47.92 -38.73
CA GLY A 52 -15.77 48.70 -39.84
C GLY A 52 -16.66 49.88 -39.44
N ALA A 53 -16.94 50.07 -38.14
CA ALA A 53 -17.72 51.21 -37.64
C ALA A 53 -16.79 52.27 -37.03
N ALA A 54 -17.12 53.55 -37.27
CA ALA A 54 -16.41 54.69 -36.70
C ALA A 54 -16.99 55.06 -35.32
N HIS A 55 -16.11 55.23 -34.33
CA HIS A 55 -16.48 55.57 -32.95
C HIS A 55 -15.80 56.88 -32.53
N THR A 56 -16.60 57.76 -31.93
CA THR A 56 -16.16 59.11 -31.53
C THR A 56 -16.20 59.31 -30.02
N THR A 57 -16.99 58.52 -29.29
CA THR A 57 -17.13 58.62 -27.83
C THR A 57 -16.59 57.39 -27.11
N ARG A 58 -16.29 57.53 -25.81
CA ARG A 58 -15.86 56.41 -24.95
C ARG A 58 -16.91 55.31 -24.88
N GLN A 59 -18.17 55.70 -24.73
CA GLN A 59 -19.30 54.78 -24.60
C GLN A 59 -19.56 54.02 -25.92
N GLU A 60 -19.47 54.70 -27.07
CA GLU A 60 -19.58 54.04 -28.38
C GLU A 60 -18.51 52.96 -28.55
N LEU A 61 -17.26 53.28 -28.23
CA LEU A 61 -16.14 52.34 -28.33
C LEU A 61 -16.29 51.18 -27.36
N ALA A 62 -16.65 51.44 -26.10
CA ALA A 62 -16.91 50.40 -25.10
C ALA A 62 -18.01 49.44 -25.57
N SER A 63 -19.13 49.98 -26.06
CA SER A 63 -20.25 49.20 -26.61
C SER A 63 -19.81 48.34 -27.82
N ALA A 64 -18.96 48.89 -28.69
CA ALA A 64 -18.42 48.17 -29.85
C ALA A 64 -17.43 47.06 -29.45
N ILE A 65 -16.57 47.29 -28.45
CA ILE A 65 -15.65 46.28 -27.90
C ILE A 65 -16.44 45.12 -27.31
N ARG A 66 -17.49 45.37 -26.51
CA ARG A 66 -18.32 44.30 -25.93
C ARG A 66 -18.92 43.39 -27.02
N ARG A 67 -19.44 43.98 -28.11
CA ARG A 67 -20.02 43.23 -29.23
C ARG A 67 -19.00 42.54 -30.12
N ASN A 68 -17.78 43.06 -30.21
CA ASN A 68 -16.75 42.60 -31.16
C ASN A 68 -15.42 42.31 -30.45
N TRP A 69 -15.47 41.58 -29.33
CA TRP A 69 -14.33 41.38 -28.45
C TRP A 69 -13.09 40.87 -29.20
N ASP A 70 -13.26 39.81 -29.99
CA ASP A 70 -12.17 39.21 -30.77
C ASP A 70 -11.58 40.15 -31.83
N ALA A 71 -12.41 40.99 -32.44
CA ALA A 71 -11.93 41.97 -33.41
C ALA A 71 -11.11 43.06 -32.70
N ALA A 72 -11.58 43.56 -31.55
CA ALA A 72 -10.85 44.53 -30.74
C ALA A 72 -9.53 43.94 -30.23
N ARG A 73 -9.55 42.69 -29.76
CA ARG A 73 -8.39 41.95 -29.25
C ARG A 73 -7.30 41.86 -30.32
N ARG A 74 -7.68 41.36 -31.49
CA ARG A 74 -6.79 41.26 -32.65
C ARG A 74 -6.32 42.63 -33.14
N GLN A 75 -7.20 43.62 -33.23
CA GLN A 75 -6.83 44.91 -33.80
C GLN A 75 -5.87 45.70 -32.89
N PHE A 76 -6.13 45.72 -31.58
CA PHE A 76 -5.41 46.58 -30.65
C PHE A 76 -4.20 45.92 -29.99
N PHE A 77 -4.19 44.60 -29.86
CA PHE A 77 -3.16 43.89 -29.10
C PHE A 77 -2.58 42.66 -29.84
N GLU A 78 -3.33 42.12 -30.80
CA GLU A 78 -2.94 41.15 -31.85
C GLU A 78 -2.02 41.71 -32.96
N GLY A 79 -0.74 41.35 -33.05
CA GLY A 79 0.08 41.73 -34.21
C GLY A 79 1.51 41.20 -34.17
N ALA A 80 2.07 40.86 -35.34
CA ALA A 80 3.44 40.35 -35.47
C ALA A 80 4.51 41.42 -35.14
N ASP A 81 4.17 42.70 -35.35
CA ASP A 81 4.99 43.82 -34.92
C ASP A 81 4.47 44.35 -33.60
N ALA A 82 5.39 44.64 -32.66
CA ALA A 82 5.13 45.02 -31.27
C ALA A 82 4.20 46.26 -31.09
N ARG A 83 3.76 46.90 -32.18
CA ARG A 83 2.83 48.03 -32.21
C ARG A 83 2.03 48.03 -33.51
N SER A 84 0.97 47.22 -33.58
CA SER A 84 0.04 47.22 -34.71
C SER A 84 -0.48 48.64 -35.00
N GLU A 85 -0.85 48.93 -36.25
CA GLU A 85 -1.48 50.22 -36.59
C GLU A 85 -2.74 50.47 -35.75
N GLY A 86 -3.46 49.42 -35.38
CA GLY A 86 -4.61 49.49 -34.48
C GLY A 86 -4.24 49.93 -33.07
N TRP A 87 -3.13 49.44 -32.50
CA TRP A 87 -2.60 49.90 -31.21
C TRP A 87 -2.22 51.39 -31.23
N LEU A 88 -1.48 51.82 -32.27
CA LEU A 88 -1.08 53.22 -32.42
C LEU A 88 -2.29 54.13 -32.62
N GLY A 89 -3.27 53.68 -33.40
CA GLY A 89 -4.54 54.36 -33.60
C GLY A 89 -5.33 54.52 -32.29
N LEU A 90 -5.40 53.46 -31.47
CA LEU A 90 -6.03 53.51 -30.16
C LEU A 90 -5.34 54.52 -29.23
N LEU A 91 -4.00 54.50 -29.14
CA LEU A 91 -3.26 55.45 -28.30
C LEU A 91 -3.44 56.91 -28.74
N ALA A 92 -3.42 57.15 -30.06
CA ALA A 92 -3.65 58.48 -30.60
C ALA A 92 -5.08 58.96 -30.29
N TRP A 93 -6.07 58.07 -30.42
CA TRP A 93 -7.47 58.38 -30.11
C TRP A 93 -7.67 58.66 -28.62
N LEU A 94 -7.13 57.82 -27.72
CA LEU A 94 -7.24 58.01 -26.27
C LEU A 94 -6.66 59.35 -25.80
N ARG A 95 -5.51 59.76 -26.37
CA ARG A 95 -4.85 61.03 -26.06
C ARG A 95 -5.56 62.25 -26.65
N ALA A 96 -6.36 62.03 -27.70
CA ALA A 96 -7.11 63.07 -28.37
C ALA A 96 -8.52 63.26 -27.76
N LEU A 97 -8.91 62.53 -26.72
CA LEU A 97 -10.21 62.74 -26.08
C LEU A 97 -10.25 64.11 -25.38
N ASP A 98 -11.09 65.01 -25.88
CA ASP A 98 -11.45 66.24 -25.18
C ASP A 98 -12.34 65.93 -23.95
N ASP A 99 -12.41 66.90 -23.03
CA ASP A 99 -13.29 66.88 -21.86
C ASP A 99 -12.93 65.86 -20.76
N LEU A 100 -11.67 65.40 -20.68
CA LEU A 100 -11.17 64.62 -19.54
C LEU A 100 -10.96 65.50 -18.30
N SER A 101 -11.48 65.07 -17.14
CA SER A 101 -11.14 65.71 -15.87
C SER A 101 -9.66 65.44 -15.51
N PRO A 102 -9.05 66.24 -14.60
CA PRO A 102 -7.70 65.96 -14.12
C PRO A 102 -7.53 64.55 -13.52
N ALA A 103 -8.59 64.03 -12.89
CA ALA A 103 -8.62 62.67 -12.36
C ALA A 103 -8.62 61.62 -13.49
N ASP A 104 -9.42 61.85 -14.54
CA ASP A 104 -9.45 60.96 -15.71
C ASP A 104 -8.11 60.92 -16.45
N LEU A 105 -7.41 62.06 -16.52
CA LEU A 105 -6.09 62.14 -17.14
C LEU A 105 -5.06 61.29 -16.37
N GLY A 106 -5.06 61.37 -15.03
CA GLY A 106 -4.22 60.52 -14.20
C GLY A 106 -4.54 59.03 -14.39
N ALA A 107 -5.82 58.67 -14.42
CA ALA A 107 -6.26 57.31 -14.69
C ALA A 107 -5.89 56.82 -16.11
N LEU A 108 -5.90 57.70 -17.11
CA LEU A 108 -5.50 57.38 -18.48
C LEU A 108 -4.00 57.08 -18.57
N VAL A 109 -3.16 57.85 -17.87
CA VAL A 109 -1.72 57.60 -17.80
C VAL A 109 -1.45 56.25 -17.14
N GLU A 110 -2.10 55.94 -16.02
CA GLU A 110 -1.99 54.63 -15.35
C GLU A 110 -2.41 53.48 -16.28
N LEU A 111 -3.55 53.63 -16.96
CA LEU A 111 -4.04 52.65 -17.91
C LEU A 111 -3.02 52.39 -19.01
N ILE A 112 -2.53 53.42 -19.68
CA ILE A 112 -1.62 53.26 -20.81
C ILE A 112 -0.29 52.66 -20.35
N ASP A 113 0.33 53.24 -19.34
CA ASP A 113 1.72 52.92 -18.97
C ASP A 113 1.83 51.64 -18.14
N HIS A 114 0.87 51.34 -17.27
CA HIS A 114 0.95 50.17 -16.37
C HIS A 114 0.07 48.99 -16.80
N ARG A 115 -0.98 49.19 -17.60
CA ARG A 115 -1.87 48.11 -18.03
C ARG A 115 -1.70 47.75 -19.48
N LEU A 116 -1.95 48.68 -20.39
CA LEU A 116 -1.99 48.37 -21.82
C LEU A 116 -0.59 48.07 -22.40
N ARG A 117 0.45 48.73 -21.89
CA ARG A 117 1.86 48.50 -22.25
C ARG A 117 2.54 47.35 -21.51
N ASN A 118 1.87 46.72 -20.55
CA ASN A 118 2.47 45.64 -19.77
C ASN A 118 2.52 44.35 -20.60
N ASP A 119 3.71 43.92 -20.99
CA ASP A 119 3.91 42.72 -21.82
C ASP A 119 3.61 41.41 -21.07
N ALA A 120 3.54 41.43 -19.74
CA ALA A 120 3.13 40.27 -18.95
C ALA A 120 1.61 40.04 -18.98
N LEU A 121 0.81 41.04 -19.39
CA LEU A 121 -0.64 40.91 -19.48
C LEU A 121 -1.06 40.43 -20.88
N PRO A 122 -1.95 39.43 -20.98
CA PRO A 122 -2.50 38.99 -22.25
C PRO A 122 -3.47 40.05 -22.82
N ALA A 123 -3.69 39.98 -24.13
CA ALA A 123 -4.56 40.91 -24.86
C ALA A 123 -5.96 41.05 -24.25
N ASP A 124 -6.56 39.95 -23.76
CA ASP A 124 -7.88 39.96 -23.13
C ASP A 124 -7.91 40.77 -21.82
N VAL A 125 -6.88 40.65 -20.99
CA VAL A 125 -6.78 41.40 -19.72
C VAL A 125 -6.56 42.88 -20.01
N LYS A 126 -5.76 43.22 -21.04
CA LYS A 126 -5.59 44.60 -21.51
C LYS A 126 -6.91 45.21 -21.98
N LEU A 127 -7.70 44.45 -22.75
CA LEU A 127 -9.04 44.87 -23.17
C LEU A 127 -9.98 45.09 -22.00
N LEU A 128 -9.95 44.23 -20.98
CA LEU A 128 -10.78 44.38 -19.79
C LEU A 128 -10.46 45.69 -19.05
N HIS A 129 -9.17 46.01 -18.87
CA HIS A 129 -8.75 47.29 -18.28
C HIS A 129 -9.17 48.49 -19.14
N LEU A 130 -9.02 48.40 -20.47
CA LEU A 130 -9.49 49.43 -21.38
C LEU A 130 -11.00 49.64 -21.26
N LEU A 131 -11.78 48.57 -21.26
CA LEU A 131 -13.24 48.62 -21.18
C LEU A 131 -13.70 49.27 -19.87
N CYS A 132 -13.07 48.90 -18.76
CA CYS A 132 -13.31 49.49 -17.45
C CYS A 132 -13.06 51.00 -17.44
N TRP A 133 -11.98 51.48 -18.06
CA TRP A 133 -11.69 52.91 -18.12
C TRP A 133 -12.65 53.67 -19.06
N LEU A 134 -13.05 53.05 -20.17
CA LEU A 134 -13.97 53.66 -21.14
C LEU A 134 -15.38 53.83 -20.57
N ASP A 135 -15.88 52.83 -19.86
CA ASP A 135 -17.28 52.76 -19.43
C ASP A 135 -17.42 51.93 -18.13
N PRO A 136 -17.04 52.49 -16.97
CA PRO A 136 -17.09 51.79 -15.68
C PRO A 136 -18.51 51.50 -15.18
N GLU A 137 -19.51 52.22 -15.70
CA GLU A 137 -20.93 52.05 -15.37
C GLU A 137 -21.61 50.98 -16.23
N GLY A 138 -20.98 50.57 -17.34
CA GLY A 138 -21.52 49.58 -18.25
C GLY A 138 -21.33 48.14 -17.77
N GLU A 139 -21.85 47.21 -18.58
CA GLU A 139 -21.78 45.77 -18.31
C GLU A 139 -20.33 45.27 -18.30
N ALA A 140 -19.96 44.50 -17.27
CA ALA A 140 -18.68 43.83 -17.19
C ALA A 140 -18.71 42.62 -18.14
N THR A 141 -17.85 42.65 -19.18
CA THR A 141 -17.71 41.54 -20.12
C THR A 141 -16.26 41.08 -20.19
N TYR A 142 -16.07 39.77 -20.37
CA TYR A 142 -14.76 39.15 -20.58
C TYR A 142 -14.88 38.14 -21.72
N ARG A 143 -14.07 38.31 -22.77
CA ARG A 143 -14.15 37.47 -23.99
C ARG A 143 -15.54 37.43 -24.64
N GLY A 144 -16.30 38.52 -24.52
CA GLY A 144 -17.65 38.65 -25.07
C GLY A 144 -18.76 38.10 -24.17
N ASP A 145 -18.43 37.38 -23.10
CA ASP A 145 -19.40 36.89 -22.13
C ASP A 145 -19.61 37.89 -20.99
N ARG A 146 -20.85 38.07 -20.56
CA ARG A 146 -21.17 38.86 -19.36
C ARG A 146 -20.60 38.19 -18.12
N VAL A 147 -19.86 38.95 -17.33
CA VAL A 147 -19.36 38.52 -16.03
C VAL A 147 -20.29 39.02 -14.93
N THR A 148 -20.80 38.11 -14.12
CA THR A 148 -21.63 38.43 -12.95
C THR A 148 -21.13 37.63 -11.75
N VAL A 149 -21.45 38.05 -10.52
CA VAL A 149 -21.13 37.26 -9.31
C VAL A 149 -21.72 35.84 -9.38
N PRO A 150 -22.99 35.63 -9.77
CA PRO A 150 -23.51 34.27 -10.01
C PRO A 150 -22.70 33.48 -11.05
N GLY A 151 -22.31 34.11 -12.16
CA GLY A 151 -21.48 33.49 -13.19
C GLY A 151 -20.08 33.11 -12.69
N LEU A 152 -19.47 33.92 -11.81
CA LEU A 152 -18.22 33.61 -11.13
C LEU A 152 -18.37 32.41 -10.18
N ILE A 153 -19.46 32.36 -9.41
CA ILE A 153 -19.77 31.23 -8.53
C ILE A 153 -19.91 29.94 -9.35
N ASP A 154 -20.66 29.99 -10.45
CA ASP A 154 -20.85 28.84 -11.34
C ASP A 154 -19.53 28.43 -12.02
N ALA A 155 -18.69 29.39 -12.42
CA ALA A 155 -17.36 29.11 -12.98
C ALA A 155 -16.41 28.45 -11.97
N CYS A 156 -16.52 28.77 -10.68
CA CYS A 156 -15.71 28.15 -9.62
C CYS A 156 -16.19 26.73 -9.28
N LEU A 157 -17.48 26.44 -9.45
CA LEU A 157 -18.07 25.13 -9.16
C LEU A 157 -18.15 24.20 -10.38
N GLY A 158 -18.05 24.74 -11.60
CA GLY A 158 -18.15 23.97 -12.83
C GLY A 158 -17.09 22.88 -12.93
N GLU A 159 -17.49 21.72 -13.43
CA GLU A 159 -16.54 20.66 -13.83
C GLU A 159 -15.82 21.02 -15.14
N ARG A 160 -16.50 21.78 -16.00
CA ARG A 160 -15.91 22.29 -17.24
C ARG A 160 -15.14 23.56 -16.95
N GLU A 161 -13.89 23.56 -17.38
CA GLU A 161 -13.04 24.74 -17.33
C GLU A 161 -13.56 25.79 -18.32
N THR A 162 -14.04 26.91 -17.78
CA THR A 162 -14.40 28.08 -18.60
C THR A 162 -13.16 28.93 -18.85
N PRO A 163 -13.10 29.70 -19.95
CA PRO A 163 -12.00 30.63 -20.22
C PRO A 163 -11.76 31.60 -19.05
N LEU A 164 -12.84 32.10 -18.43
CA LEU A 164 -12.78 32.93 -17.23
C LEU A 164 -12.14 32.19 -16.05
N ALA A 165 -12.56 30.95 -15.77
CA ALA A 165 -12.03 30.15 -14.66
C ALA A 165 -10.56 29.75 -14.84
N GLN A 166 -10.07 29.70 -16.07
CA GLN A 166 -8.66 29.45 -16.37
C GLN A 166 -7.81 30.71 -16.14
N ASP A 167 -8.28 31.86 -16.62
CA ASP A 167 -7.53 33.10 -16.56
C ASP A 167 -7.59 33.77 -15.17
N LEU A 168 -8.65 33.51 -14.39
CA LEU A 168 -8.76 33.97 -12.99
C LEU A 168 -7.55 33.56 -12.15
N PHE A 169 -7.00 32.37 -12.40
CA PHE A 169 -5.83 31.87 -11.66
C PHE A 169 -4.50 32.42 -12.17
N ARG A 170 -4.47 32.89 -13.42
CA ARG A 170 -3.23 33.33 -14.09
C ARG A 170 -3.01 34.83 -13.94
N TYR A 171 -4.08 35.60 -13.83
CA TYR A 171 -4.05 37.05 -13.86
C TYR A 171 -4.98 37.63 -12.79
N PRO A 172 -4.70 38.84 -12.27
CA PRO A 172 -5.52 39.52 -11.26
C PRO A 172 -6.83 40.07 -11.84
N LEU A 173 -7.65 39.19 -12.42
CA LEU A 173 -8.89 39.57 -13.10
C LEU A 173 -9.93 40.15 -12.14
N LEU A 174 -9.96 39.71 -10.87
CA LEU A 174 -10.96 40.18 -9.91
C LEU A 174 -10.75 41.65 -9.57
N ASP A 175 -9.50 42.12 -9.49
CA ASP A 175 -9.19 43.54 -9.31
C ASP A 175 -9.70 44.37 -10.50
N ALA A 176 -9.43 43.91 -11.73
CA ALA A 176 -9.92 44.58 -12.94
C ALA A 176 -11.46 44.61 -13.02
N LEU A 177 -12.11 43.49 -12.68
CA LEU A 177 -13.58 43.37 -12.66
C LEU A 177 -14.20 44.26 -11.58
N SER A 178 -13.55 44.43 -10.42
CA SER A 178 -14.06 45.26 -9.31
C SER A 178 -14.16 46.76 -9.63
N ARG A 179 -13.53 47.20 -10.72
CA ARG A 179 -13.60 48.58 -11.18
C ARG A 179 -14.88 48.88 -11.99
N PHE A 180 -15.65 47.85 -12.38
CA PHE A 180 -17.01 48.06 -12.87
C PHE A 180 -17.97 48.24 -11.70
N ARG A 181 -18.89 49.21 -11.80
CA ARG A 181 -19.82 49.53 -10.71
C ARG A 181 -20.63 48.32 -10.24
N GLU A 182 -21.13 47.49 -11.17
CA GLU A 182 -21.94 46.31 -10.82
C GLU A 182 -21.15 45.21 -10.08
N LEU A 183 -19.81 45.22 -10.20
CA LEU A 183 -18.91 44.25 -9.55
C LEU A 183 -18.02 44.89 -8.48
N HIS A 184 -18.32 46.13 -8.05
CA HIS A 184 -17.49 46.84 -7.07
C HIS A 184 -17.34 46.11 -5.73
N ALA A 185 -18.31 45.27 -5.38
CA ALA A 185 -18.24 44.38 -4.22
C ALA A 185 -17.05 43.37 -4.28
N LEU A 186 -16.42 43.18 -5.44
CA LEU A 186 -15.22 42.34 -5.59
C LEU A 186 -13.93 43.06 -5.18
N SER A 187 -13.99 44.33 -4.77
CA SER A 187 -12.81 45.07 -4.33
C SER A 187 -12.13 44.37 -3.14
N GLY A 188 -10.82 44.13 -3.24
CA GLY A 188 -10.03 43.41 -2.23
C GLY A 188 -10.20 41.88 -2.23
N VAL A 189 -11.13 41.32 -3.02
CA VAL A 189 -11.32 39.86 -3.09
C VAL A 189 -10.10 39.15 -3.69
N GLN A 190 -9.40 39.77 -4.65
CA GLN A 190 -8.16 39.21 -5.21
C GLN A 190 -7.10 39.00 -4.12
N ASP A 191 -6.82 40.03 -3.32
CA ASP A 191 -5.81 39.96 -2.27
C ASP A 191 -6.20 38.94 -1.19
N ALA A 192 -7.47 38.94 -0.77
CA ALA A 192 -8.00 37.97 0.18
C ALA A 192 -7.91 36.52 -0.35
N TRP A 193 -8.13 36.33 -1.65
CA TRP A 193 -8.01 35.03 -2.30
C TRP A 193 -6.55 34.58 -2.38
N ASP A 194 -5.64 35.47 -2.78
CA ASP A 194 -4.20 35.19 -2.86
C ASP A 194 -3.61 34.88 -1.48
N ASP A 195 -4.03 35.61 -0.44
CA ASP A 195 -3.70 35.33 0.95
C ASP A 195 -4.20 33.94 1.37
N ARG A 196 -5.43 33.59 0.97
CA ARG A 196 -5.99 32.28 1.29
C ARG A 196 -5.25 31.15 0.55
N CYS A 197 -4.84 31.36 -0.69
CA CYS A 197 -4.02 30.42 -1.45
C CYS A 197 -2.64 30.24 -0.80
N ARG A 198 -1.94 31.32 -0.46
CA ARG A 198 -0.64 31.27 0.26
C ARG A 198 -0.76 30.56 1.60
N TRP A 199 -1.82 30.87 2.36
CA TRP A 199 -2.10 30.21 3.63
C TRP A 199 -2.33 28.71 3.44
N TRP A 200 -3.08 28.31 2.40
CA TRP A 200 -3.33 26.91 2.08
C TRP A 200 -2.05 26.15 1.71
N GLU A 201 -1.17 26.77 0.91
CA GLU A 201 0.15 26.22 0.58
C GLU A 201 1.03 26.06 1.84
N GLY A 202 0.96 27.03 2.75
CA GLY A 202 1.65 26.99 4.04
C GLY A 202 1.16 25.91 5.02
N LEU A 203 0.04 25.23 4.73
CA LEU A 203 -0.40 24.11 5.57
C LEU A 203 0.51 22.88 5.46
N GLY A 204 1.38 22.80 4.45
CA GLY A 204 2.38 21.74 4.31
C GLY A 204 1.82 20.33 4.07
N TYR A 205 0.50 20.20 3.87
CA TYR A 205 -0.11 18.93 3.49
C TYR A 205 0.22 18.61 2.02
N ARG A 206 0.27 17.31 1.69
CA ARG A 206 0.74 16.72 0.43
C ARG A 206 -0.05 17.09 -0.84
N VAL A 207 -0.92 18.10 -0.80
CA VAL A 207 -1.77 18.47 -1.93
C VAL A 207 -1.40 19.87 -2.40
N PRO A 208 -0.64 20.01 -3.51
CA PRO A 208 -0.42 21.32 -4.10
C PRO A 208 -1.78 21.97 -4.41
N VAL A 209 -1.86 23.31 -4.38
CA VAL A 209 -3.06 24.03 -4.82
C VAL A 209 -3.28 23.73 -6.30
N LYS A 210 -4.06 22.68 -6.57
CA LYS A 210 -4.58 22.42 -7.91
C LYS A 210 -5.58 23.52 -8.24
N THR A 211 -5.80 23.79 -9.52
CA THR A 211 -6.78 24.76 -10.01
C THR A 211 -8.15 24.64 -9.32
N ASN A 212 -8.57 23.41 -9.00
CA ASN A 212 -9.82 23.15 -8.29
C ASN A 212 -9.82 23.66 -6.83
N ALA A 213 -8.72 23.52 -6.09
CA ALA A 213 -8.63 24.03 -4.73
C ALA A 213 -8.68 25.57 -4.73
N ALA A 214 -7.92 26.22 -5.62
CA ALA A 214 -7.93 27.67 -5.77
C ALA A 214 -9.35 28.21 -6.04
N ARG A 215 -10.11 27.57 -6.95
CA ARG A 215 -11.51 27.95 -7.23
C ARG A 215 -12.42 27.83 -6.01
N LEU A 216 -12.28 26.78 -5.21
CA LEU A 216 -13.04 26.63 -3.97
C LEU A 216 -12.62 27.64 -2.90
N LEU A 217 -11.33 27.99 -2.85
CA LEU A 217 -10.83 29.05 -1.98
C LEU A 217 -11.39 30.42 -2.37
N LEU A 218 -11.54 30.71 -3.67
CA LEU A 218 -12.21 31.92 -4.14
C LEU A 218 -13.66 31.99 -3.63
N LEU A 219 -14.42 30.90 -3.73
CA LEU A 219 -15.78 30.82 -3.17
C LEU A 219 -15.82 31.08 -1.66
N SER A 220 -14.74 30.77 -0.93
CA SER A 220 -14.66 30.97 0.52
C SER A 220 -14.42 32.42 0.93
N VAL A 221 -13.96 33.27 0.00
CA VAL A 221 -13.69 34.70 0.24
C VAL A 221 -14.68 35.63 -0.45
N LEU A 222 -15.53 35.11 -1.34
CA LEU A 222 -16.63 35.87 -1.92
C LEU A 222 -17.69 36.18 -0.85
N ASP A 223 -17.93 37.46 -0.60
CA ASP A 223 -18.99 37.96 0.30
C ASP A 223 -20.37 37.89 -0.38
N ASP A 224 -20.78 36.69 -0.80
CA ASP A 224 -22.09 36.41 -1.37
C ASP A 224 -22.73 35.18 -0.69
N PRO A 225 -23.93 35.29 -0.11
CA PRO A 225 -24.60 34.17 0.56
C PRO A 225 -24.80 32.93 -0.33
N ARG A 226 -24.96 33.13 -1.65
CA ARG A 226 -25.12 32.04 -2.62
C ARG A 226 -23.82 31.27 -2.80
N ALA A 227 -22.66 31.93 -2.74
CA ALA A 227 -21.35 31.27 -2.80
C ALA A 227 -21.20 30.32 -1.61
N SER A 228 -21.47 30.82 -0.39
CA SER A 228 -21.42 30.04 0.84
C SER A 228 -22.42 28.87 0.84
N GLU A 229 -23.66 29.09 0.40
CA GLU A 229 -24.67 28.03 0.34
C GLU A 229 -24.32 26.95 -0.70
N ARG A 230 -23.85 27.35 -1.89
CA ARG A 230 -23.42 26.41 -2.92
C ARG A 230 -22.21 25.59 -2.48
N LEU A 231 -21.25 26.23 -1.81
CA LEU A 231 -20.06 25.57 -1.26
C LEU A 231 -20.46 24.54 -0.19
N ARG A 232 -21.35 24.92 0.74
CA ARG A 232 -21.93 24.02 1.74
C ARG A 232 -22.68 22.84 1.11
N LYS A 233 -23.53 23.11 0.11
CA LYS A 233 -24.25 22.08 -0.63
C LYS A 233 -23.31 21.09 -1.30
N ARG A 234 -22.21 21.58 -1.91
CA ARG A 234 -21.20 20.71 -2.52
C ARG A 234 -20.47 19.87 -1.47
N ALA A 235 -20.07 20.47 -0.35
CA ALA A 235 -19.37 19.78 0.73
C ALA A 235 -20.21 18.64 1.34
N LYS A 236 -21.55 18.78 1.39
CA LYS A 236 -22.46 17.71 1.82
C LYS A 236 -22.39 16.44 0.96
N ALA A 237 -21.96 16.53 -0.30
CA ALA A 237 -21.79 15.37 -1.17
C ALA A 237 -20.57 14.51 -0.80
N PHE A 238 -19.68 15.02 0.05
CA PHE A 238 -18.49 14.30 0.51
C PHE A 238 -18.75 13.61 1.85
N PRO A 239 -18.29 12.35 2.00
CA PRO A 239 -18.50 11.58 3.21
C PRO A 239 -17.85 12.27 4.41
N VAL A 240 -18.49 12.18 5.57
CA VAL A 240 -17.83 12.49 6.84
C VAL A 240 -17.19 11.18 7.32
N PRO A 241 -15.91 11.18 7.75
CA PRO A 241 -15.32 9.99 8.35
C PRO A 241 -16.17 9.46 9.52
N ASP A 242 -16.42 8.15 9.55
CA ASP A 242 -17.21 7.51 10.63
C ASP A 242 -16.52 7.61 12.00
N GLU A 243 -15.19 7.71 12.00
CA GLU A 243 -14.34 7.85 13.18
C GLU A 243 -13.54 9.15 13.10
N PRO A 244 -13.25 9.79 14.25
CA PRO A 244 -12.47 11.02 14.29
C PRO A 244 -11.05 10.76 13.77
N VAL A 245 -10.62 11.58 12.81
CA VAL A 245 -9.27 11.53 12.24
C VAL A 245 -8.50 12.75 12.73
N GLU A 246 -7.54 12.54 13.63
CA GLU A 246 -6.86 13.61 14.38
C GLU A 246 -6.29 14.71 13.47
N TRP A 247 -5.63 14.37 12.36
CA TRP A 247 -5.06 15.37 11.44
C TRP A 247 -6.15 16.19 10.73
N TYR A 248 -7.28 15.55 10.41
CA TYR A 248 -8.40 16.19 9.72
C TYR A 248 -9.16 17.12 10.67
N GLU A 249 -9.37 16.71 11.93
CA GLU A 249 -9.97 17.54 12.97
C GLU A 249 -9.10 18.77 13.29
N LYS A 250 -7.79 18.58 13.49
CA LYS A 250 -6.85 19.71 13.67
C LYS A 250 -6.87 20.68 12.50
N LEU A 251 -7.06 20.17 11.28
CA LEU A 251 -7.19 21.02 10.10
C LEU A 251 -8.50 21.81 10.11
N LEU A 252 -9.62 21.20 10.50
CA LEU A 252 -10.91 21.88 10.68
C LEU A 252 -10.86 22.94 11.80
N ASP A 253 -10.18 22.67 12.91
CA ASP A 253 -10.00 23.64 13.98
C ASP A 253 -9.17 24.83 13.52
N ARG A 254 -8.08 24.58 12.78
CA ARG A 254 -7.20 25.65 12.26
C ARG A 254 -7.90 26.59 11.29
N VAL A 255 -8.97 26.14 10.62
CA VAL A 255 -9.78 26.99 9.73
C VAL A 255 -10.92 27.71 10.43
N GLY A 256 -11.00 27.61 11.76
CA GLY A 256 -12.03 28.27 12.56
C GLY A 256 -13.29 27.43 12.80
N GLY A 257 -13.21 26.11 12.62
CA GLY A 257 -14.29 25.17 12.88
C GLY A 257 -15.08 24.74 11.64
N ALA A 258 -15.89 23.69 11.80
CA ALA A 258 -16.54 22.95 10.73
C ALA A 258 -17.57 23.74 9.89
N ASP A 259 -18.11 24.83 10.43
CA ASP A 259 -19.16 25.62 9.76
C ASP A 259 -18.62 26.78 8.93
N THR A 260 -17.31 27.01 8.94
CA THR A 260 -16.68 28.07 8.14
C THR A 260 -16.69 27.73 6.64
N PRO A 261 -16.73 28.72 5.73
CA PRO A 261 -16.58 28.48 4.28
C PRO A 261 -15.29 27.72 3.96
N LEU A 262 -14.21 28.01 4.69
CA LEU A 262 -12.93 27.33 4.51
C LEU A 262 -12.97 25.85 4.96
N ALA A 263 -13.69 25.53 6.03
CA ALA A 263 -13.95 24.14 6.41
C ALA A 263 -14.73 23.37 5.34
N GLN A 264 -15.64 24.02 4.62
CA GLN A 264 -16.32 23.38 3.49
C GLN A 264 -15.33 23.05 2.36
N VAL A 265 -14.34 23.92 2.09
CA VAL A 265 -13.25 23.62 1.14
C VAL A 265 -12.42 22.45 1.63
N VAL A 266 -12.01 22.44 2.91
CA VAL A 266 -11.27 21.32 3.52
C VAL A 266 -12.04 20.01 3.36
N ARG A 267 -13.34 20.02 3.63
CA ARG A 267 -14.20 18.84 3.48
C ARG A 267 -14.25 18.33 2.04
N ILE A 268 -14.43 19.21 1.06
CA ILE A 268 -14.44 18.83 -0.36
C ILE A 268 -13.09 18.21 -0.77
N MET A 269 -11.98 18.76 -0.28
CA MET A 269 -10.64 18.34 -0.70
C MET A 269 -10.12 17.09 0.03
N TYR A 270 -10.45 16.93 1.31
CA TYR A 270 -9.79 15.97 2.18
C TYR A 270 -10.69 14.93 2.84
N ALA A 271 -12.02 15.10 2.82
CA ALA A 271 -12.88 14.18 3.57
C ALA A 271 -12.84 12.75 3.04
N LYS A 272 -12.64 12.56 1.72
CA LYS A 272 -12.39 11.23 1.15
C LYS A 272 -11.09 10.62 1.68
N SER A 273 -9.99 11.37 1.66
CA SER A 273 -8.71 10.88 2.18
C SER A 273 -8.77 10.55 3.67
N ALA A 274 -9.47 11.37 4.47
CA ALA A 274 -9.72 11.07 5.87
C ALA A 274 -10.55 9.79 6.05
N ALA A 275 -11.57 9.56 5.22
CA ALA A 275 -12.35 8.32 5.25
C ALA A 275 -11.52 7.09 4.83
N ASP A 276 -10.67 7.24 3.81
CA ASP A 276 -9.76 6.18 3.35
C ASP A 276 -8.74 5.81 4.45
N ASP A 277 -8.22 6.80 5.20
CA ASP A 277 -7.31 6.57 6.34
C ASP A 277 -7.98 5.76 7.46
N VAL A 278 -9.26 6.03 7.76
CA VAL A 278 -10.03 5.23 8.75
C VAL A 278 -10.18 3.79 8.28
N LEU A 279 -10.49 3.59 7.00
CA LEU A 279 -10.62 2.24 6.43
C LEU A 279 -9.29 1.48 6.52
N TRP A 280 -8.19 2.13 6.11
CA TRP A 280 -6.84 1.55 6.19
C TRP A 280 -6.46 1.16 7.62
N GLU A 281 -6.76 2.02 8.60
CA GLU A 281 -6.47 1.75 10.01
C GLU A 281 -7.31 0.58 10.54
N ARG A 282 -8.58 0.47 10.13
CA ARG A 282 -9.45 -0.66 10.48
C ARG A 282 -8.91 -1.98 9.91
N GLU A 283 -8.56 -2.00 8.62
CA GLU A 283 -7.98 -3.17 7.96
C GLU A 283 -6.66 -3.60 8.62
N ARG A 284 -5.79 -2.63 8.93
CA ARG A 284 -4.54 -2.89 9.66
C ARG A 284 -4.80 -3.53 11.02
N ARG A 285 -5.73 -2.98 11.81
CA ARG A 285 -6.10 -3.54 13.12
C ARG A 285 -6.71 -4.94 13.00
N GLN A 286 -7.50 -5.22 11.95
CA GLN A 286 -8.04 -6.55 11.69
C GLN A 286 -6.92 -7.55 11.33
N ALA A 287 -6.03 -7.18 10.41
CA ALA A 287 -4.89 -8.00 10.03
C ALA A 287 -3.96 -8.32 11.21
N GLU A 288 -3.71 -7.35 12.10
CA GLU A 288 -2.94 -7.58 13.33
C GLU A 288 -3.65 -8.56 14.29
N ARG A 289 -4.98 -8.48 14.42
CA ARG A 289 -5.74 -9.43 15.25
C ARG A 289 -5.67 -10.83 14.67
N GLU A 290 -5.88 -10.99 13.37
CA GLU A 290 -5.77 -12.28 12.70
C GLU A 290 -4.36 -12.87 12.84
N LEU A 291 -3.31 -12.05 12.69
CA LEU A 291 -1.94 -12.50 12.86
C LEU A 291 -1.71 -13.01 14.30
N ARG A 292 -2.15 -12.26 15.31
CA ARG A 292 -2.05 -12.68 16.72
C ARG A 292 -2.84 -13.95 17.01
N GLU A 293 -4.01 -14.13 16.40
CA GLU A 293 -4.81 -15.36 16.53
C GLU A 293 -4.13 -16.57 15.88
N ARG A 294 -3.52 -16.38 14.70
CA ARG A 294 -2.72 -17.42 14.03
C ARG A 294 -1.51 -17.80 14.87
N GLU A 295 -0.77 -16.81 15.41
CA GLU A 295 0.36 -17.04 16.31
C GLU A 295 -0.06 -17.78 17.59
N ARG A 296 -1.19 -17.41 18.21
CA ARG A 296 -1.75 -18.12 19.37
C ARG A 296 -2.10 -19.56 19.03
N THR A 297 -2.78 -19.79 17.91
CA THR A 297 -3.15 -21.13 17.45
C THR A 297 -1.91 -21.99 17.17
N GLN A 298 -0.88 -21.40 16.55
CA GLN A 298 0.40 -22.08 16.32
C GLN A 298 1.12 -22.39 17.63
N TRP A 299 1.12 -21.46 18.58
CA TRP A 299 1.71 -21.64 19.91
C TRP A 299 1.01 -22.76 20.71
N GLU A 300 -0.33 -22.77 20.73
CA GLU A 300 -1.12 -23.82 21.38
C GLU A 300 -0.84 -25.20 20.77
N ARG A 301 -0.75 -25.29 19.43
CA ARG A 301 -0.38 -26.53 18.74
C ARG A 301 1.02 -27.01 19.11
N ARG A 302 2.00 -26.11 19.22
CA ARG A 302 3.37 -26.44 19.66
C ARG A 302 3.38 -26.93 21.10
N CYS A 303 2.71 -26.22 22.01
CA CYS A 303 2.58 -26.65 23.41
C CYS A 303 1.90 -28.02 23.54
N ALA A 304 0.85 -28.28 22.76
CA ALA A 304 0.16 -29.57 22.74
C ALA A 304 1.07 -30.70 22.23
N LEU A 305 1.89 -30.42 21.22
CA LEU A 305 2.86 -31.37 20.69
C LEU A 305 3.96 -31.69 21.72
N ASP A 306 4.49 -30.68 22.39
CA ASP A 306 5.52 -30.82 23.42
C ASP A 306 4.99 -31.59 24.64
N ALA A 307 3.75 -31.28 25.07
CA ALA A 307 3.06 -32.02 26.12
C ALA A 307 2.83 -33.50 25.73
N TYR A 308 2.47 -33.76 24.47
CA TYR A 308 2.33 -35.11 23.93
C TYR A 308 3.67 -35.87 23.95
N GLN A 309 4.76 -35.24 23.48
CA GLN A 309 6.09 -35.85 23.48
C GLN A 309 6.55 -36.17 24.91
N THR A 310 6.35 -35.24 25.84
CA THR A 310 6.71 -35.40 27.26
C THR A 310 5.95 -36.58 27.90
N ARG A 311 4.63 -36.69 27.67
CA ARG A 311 3.83 -37.82 28.19
C ARG A 311 4.28 -39.15 27.62
N ARG A 312 4.67 -39.17 26.34
CA ARG A 312 5.07 -40.40 25.64
C ARG A 312 6.41 -40.96 26.13
N THR A 313 7.36 -40.10 26.50
CA THR A 313 8.71 -40.50 26.90
C THR A 313 8.84 -40.77 28.39
N THR A 314 7.75 -40.72 29.17
CA THR A 314 7.75 -41.04 30.60
C THR A 314 8.33 -42.43 30.88
N PRO A 315 9.07 -42.63 31.98
CA PRO A 315 9.66 -43.92 32.32
C PRO A 315 8.64 -45.06 32.37
N GLU A 316 7.42 -44.78 32.81
CA GLU A 316 6.31 -45.74 32.84
C GLU A 316 5.85 -46.15 31.44
N ALA A 317 5.67 -45.18 30.53
CA ALA A 317 5.34 -45.44 29.14
C ALA A 317 6.44 -46.26 28.44
N GLN A 318 7.71 -45.97 28.74
CA GLN A 318 8.84 -46.75 28.22
C GLN A 318 8.83 -48.19 28.76
N ARG A 319 8.59 -48.39 30.05
CA ARG A 319 8.49 -49.75 30.66
C ARG A 319 7.33 -50.52 30.05
N LEU A 320 6.16 -49.90 29.90
CA LEU A 320 4.99 -50.52 29.29
C LEU A 320 5.23 -50.87 27.82
N ALA A 321 5.92 -50.01 27.07
CA ALA A 321 6.34 -50.29 25.71
C ALA A 321 7.25 -51.53 25.64
N VAL A 322 8.25 -51.61 26.52
CA VAL A 322 9.15 -52.78 26.63
C VAL A 322 8.38 -54.04 27.02
N LEU A 323 7.43 -53.96 27.95
CA LEU A 323 6.57 -55.09 28.32
C LEU A 323 5.71 -55.56 27.14
N ARG A 324 5.12 -54.64 26.37
CA ARG A 324 4.39 -55.00 25.14
C ARG A 324 5.30 -55.66 24.11
N ALA A 325 6.53 -55.16 23.95
CA ALA A 325 7.50 -55.76 23.05
C ALA A 325 7.95 -57.16 23.53
N ALA A 326 8.14 -57.33 24.83
CA ALA A 326 8.49 -58.61 25.44
C ALA A 326 7.35 -59.61 25.29
N ALA A 327 6.10 -59.21 25.57
CA ALA A 327 4.93 -60.04 25.35
C ALA A 327 4.79 -60.45 23.88
N TRP A 328 5.02 -59.50 22.96
CA TRP A 328 4.99 -59.77 21.53
C TRP A 328 6.03 -60.81 21.09
N HIS A 329 7.30 -60.60 21.45
CA HIS A 329 8.39 -61.52 21.06
C HIS A 329 8.27 -62.86 21.79
N GLY A 330 7.91 -62.83 23.07
CA GLY A 330 7.66 -64.03 23.87
C GLY A 330 6.54 -64.89 23.29
N MET A 331 5.44 -64.28 22.84
CA MET A 331 4.36 -64.99 22.15
C MET A 331 4.86 -65.73 20.90
N TRP A 332 5.69 -65.08 20.07
CA TRP A 332 6.30 -65.75 18.90
C TRP A 332 7.25 -66.88 19.30
N GLY A 333 8.10 -66.66 20.31
CA GLY A 333 8.97 -67.71 20.84
C GLY A 333 8.18 -68.94 21.32
N VAL A 334 7.06 -68.72 22.01
CA VAL A 334 6.14 -69.78 22.45
C VAL A 334 5.50 -70.49 21.25
N PHE A 335 4.97 -69.76 20.27
CA PHE A 335 4.38 -70.37 19.07
C PHE A 335 5.40 -71.20 18.28
N THR A 336 6.63 -70.73 18.15
CA THR A 336 7.72 -71.48 17.51
C THR A 336 8.07 -72.74 18.29
N ALA A 337 8.14 -72.65 19.62
CA ALA A 337 8.39 -73.79 20.50
C ALA A 337 7.27 -74.84 20.41
N ILE A 338 6.00 -74.43 20.38
CA ILE A 338 4.85 -75.31 20.19
C ILE A 338 4.90 -75.98 18.81
N GLY A 339 5.16 -75.21 17.76
CA GLY A 339 5.29 -75.73 16.40
C GLY A 339 6.36 -76.81 16.31
N TYR A 340 7.54 -76.54 16.86
CA TYR A 340 8.63 -77.51 16.93
C TYR A 340 8.25 -78.76 17.73
N TRP A 341 7.63 -78.59 18.90
CA TRP A 341 7.17 -79.70 19.72
C TRP A 341 6.17 -80.60 18.99
N LEU A 342 5.18 -80.02 18.32
CA LEU A 342 4.11 -80.78 17.66
C LEU A 342 4.64 -81.72 16.59
N ALA A 343 5.76 -81.36 15.97
CA ALA A 343 6.22 -82.07 14.80
C ALA A 343 7.48 -82.94 15.06
N TRP A 344 8.20 -82.75 16.18
CA TRP A 344 9.35 -83.59 16.58
C TRP A 344 9.27 -84.13 18.02
N GLY A 345 8.34 -83.64 18.85
CA GLY A 345 8.29 -83.96 20.27
C GLY A 345 7.72 -85.33 20.62
N LYS A 346 7.04 -86.01 19.68
CA LYS A 346 6.42 -87.33 19.92
C LYS A 346 7.41 -88.49 19.99
N ASP A 347 8.56 -88.37 19.32
CA ASP A 347 9.50 -89.50 19.16
C ASP A 347 10.61 -89.54 20.23
N GLY A 348 10.49 -88.76 21.30
CA GLY A 348 11.26 -88.96 22.53
C GLY A 348 12.75 -88.63 22.47
N VAL A 349 13.25 -87.91 21.45
CA VAL A 349 14.66 -87.47 21.36
C VAL A 349 14.95 -86.30 22.32
N PHE A 350 14.91 -86.61 23.62
CA PHE A 350 14.96 -85.65 24.73
C PHE A 350 16.14 -84.64 24.71
N PRO A 351 17.38 -85.03 24.35
CA PRO A 351 18.52 -84.10 24.38
C PRO A 351 18.43 -83.01 23.30
N ALA A 352 18.06 -83.37 22.07
CA ALA A 352 17.99 -82.45 20.93
C ALA A 352 16.85 -81.43 21.11
N THR A 353 15.70 -81.86 21.62
CA THR A 353 14.56 -80.96 21.85
C THR A 353 14.89 -79.87 22.87
N ARG A 354 15.64 -80.19 23.94
CA ARG A 354 16.07 -79.20 24.94
C ARG A 354 17.02 -78.16 24.36
N ALA A 355 17.99 -78.58 23.54
CA ALA A 355 18.91 -77.68 22.86
C ALA A 355 18.15 -76.71 21.94
N MET A 356 17.13 -77.20 21.22
CA MET A 356 16.31 -76.37 20.35
C MET A 356 15.46 -75.35 21.10
N TYR A 357 14.81 -75.73 22.21
CA TYR A 357 14.08 -74.77 23.04
C TYR A 357 15.00 -73.68 23.59
N PHE A 358 16.22 -74.04 23.99
CA PHE A 358 17.22 -73.09 24.43
C PHE A 358 17.60 -72.12 23.31
N GLN A 359 17.83 -72.61 22.08
CA GLN A 359 18.10 -71.76 20.92
C GLN A 359 16.94 -70.81 20.60
N ILE A 360 15.68 -71.29 20.61
CA ILE A 360 14.49 -70.45 20.40
C ILE A 360 14.38 -69.36 21.47
N ALA A 361 14.65 -69.71 22.74
CA ALA A 361 14.65 -68.75 23.83
C ALA A 361 15.76 -67.69 23.67
N VAL A 362 16.99 -68.11 23.32
CA VAL A 362 18.13 -67.22 23.10
C VAL A 362 17.87 -66.27 21.92
N LEU A 363 17.33 -66.78 20.81
CA LEU A 363 17.00 -65.95 19.63
C LEU A 363 15.88 -64.95 19.92
N THR A 364 14.87 -65.37 20.68
CA THR A 364 13.76 -64.50 21.11
C THR A 364 14.27 -63.40 22.04
N LEU A 365 15.15 -63.74 22.98
CA LEU A 365 15.78 -62.79 23.90
C LEU A 365 16.71 -61.83 23.16
N ALA A 366 17.58 -62.33 22.27
CA ALA A 366 18.48 -61.49 21.47
C ALA A 366 17.71 -60.50 20.60
N ALA A 367 16.61 -60.95 19.99
CA ALA A 367 15.74 -60.06 19.22
C ALA A 367 15.05 -59.02 20.10
N LEU A 368 14.57 -59.38 21.28
CA LEU A 368 14.01 -58.43 22.23
C LEU A 368 15.06 -57.39 22.66
N VAL A 369 16.26 -57.82 23.07
CA VAL A 369 17.36 -56.94 23.51
C VAL A 369 17.74 -55.94 22.42
N ASN A 370 17.87 -56.40 21.17
CA ASN A 370 18.15 -55.54 20.02
C ASN A 370 17.04 -54.51 19.75
N ARG A 371 15.83 -54.72 20.27
CA ARG A 371 14.66 -53.84 20.08
C ARG A 371 14.41 -52.87 21.23
N ILE A 372 14.94 -53.13 22.42
CA ILE A 372 14.73 -52.29 23.60
C ILE A 372 15.06 -50.80 23.32
N PRO A 373 16.17 -50.43 22.67
CA PRO A 373 16.47 -49.01 22.42
C PRO A 373 15.40 -48.31 21.59
N GLN A 374 14.94 -48.94 20.50
CA GLN A 374 13.88 -48.40 19.63
C GLN A 374 12.53 -48.33 20.36
N VAL A 375 12.18 -49.37 21.12
CA VAL A 375 10.91 -49.41 21.87
C VAL A 375 10.89 -48.36 22.98
N ARG A 376 12.03 -48.12 23.66
CA ARG A 376 12.16 -47.06 24.66
C ARG A 376 12.07 -45.66 24.04
N GLN A 377 12.69 -45.43 22.88
CA GLN A 377 12.53 -44.19 22.13
C GLN A 377 11.06 -43.98 21.70
N LEU A 378 10.38 -45.07 21.31
CA LEU A 378 8.99 -45.00 20.88
C LEU A 378 7.98 -44.87 22.04
N GLY A 379 8.34 -45.22 23.28
CA GLY A 379 7.49 -45.04 24.46
C GLY A 379 6.04 -45.54 24.27
N SER A 380 5.06 -44.76 24.73
CA SER A 380 3.63 -45.16 24.65
C SER A 380 3.08 -45.32 23.23
N ALA A 381 3.74 -44.77 22.21
CA ALA A 381 3.35 -44.94 20.81
C ALA A 381 3.76 -46.30 20.23
N TYR A 382 4.60 -47.07 20.92
CA TYR A 382 4.86 -48.45 20.53
C TYR A 382 3.58 -49.28 20.65
N ARG A 383 3.05 -49.70 19.50
CA ARG A 383 1.95 -50.65 19.38
C ARG A 383 2.50 -51.93 18.75
N PRO A 384 2.49 -53.07 19.47
CA PRO A 384 2.83 -54.33 18.82
C PRO A 384 1.84 -54.54 17.67
N PRO A 385 2.32 -54.97 16.49
CA PRO A 385 1.45 -55.13 15.35
C PRO A 385 0.62 -56.41 15.58
N VAL A 386 -0.47 -56.34 16.35
CA VAL A 386 -1.31 -57.54 16.58
C VAL A 386 -2.41 -57.62 15.53
N LEU A 387 -2.80 -56.48 14.95
CA LEU A 387 -4.02 -56.34 14.14
C LEU A 387 -3.79 -56.37 12.62
N HIS A 388 -2.53 -56.39 12.15
CA HIS A 388 -2.21 -56.28 10.71
C HIS A 388 -1.14 -57.27 10.26
N VAL A 389 -1.26 -58.54 10.67
CA VAL A 389 -0.31 -59.62 10.31
C VAL A 389 -0.10 -59.72 8.79
N LEU A 390 -1.15 -59.53 8.00
CA LEU A 390 -1.10 -59.59 6.53
C LEU A 390 -0.30 -58.43 5.90
N LYS A 391 -0.16 -57.28 6.57
CA LYS A 391 0.65 -56.14 6.06
C LYS A 391 2.16 -56.38 6.20
N TRP A 392 2.60 -57.48 6.83
CA TRP A 392 4.03 -57.77 7.01
C TRP A 392 4.63 -58.59 5.89
N LEU A 393 3.78 -59.15 5.02
CA LEU A 393 4.27 -59.68 3.77
C LEU A 393 4.85 -58.50 2.99
N PRO A 394 6.14 -58.52 2.62
CA PRO A 394 6.73 -57.43 1.86
C PRO A 394 5.92 -57.26 0.58
N THR A 395 5.28 -56.09 0.45
CA THR A 395 4.44 -55.77 -0.70
C THR A 395 5.26 -55.59 -1.99
N THR A 396 6.59 -55.50 -1.86
CA THR A 396 7.53 -55.39 -2.98
C THR A 396 8.44 -56.61 -3.07
N PHE A 397 8.63 -57.09 -4.29
CA PHE A 397 9.50 -58.24 -4.60
C PHE A 397 10.96 -58.03 -4.14
N ALA A 398 11.45 -56.79 -4.16
CA ALA A 398 12.77 -56.44 -3.65
C ALA A 398 12.88 -56.61 -2.12
N GLY A 399 11.84 -56.26 -1.37
CA GLY A 399 11.74 -56.50 0.07
C GLY A 399 11.71 -58.00 0.38
N LEU A 400 10.94 -58.75 -0.41
CA LEU A 400 10.87 -60.20 -0.32
C LEU A 400 12.23 -60.85 -0.58
N ARG A 401 12.96 -60.44 -1.63
CA ARG A 401 14.28 -60.98 -1.97
C ARG A 401 15.33 -60.74 -0.88
N ARG A 402 15.38 -59.54 -0.30
CA ARG A 402 16.31 -59.25 0.82
C ARG A 402 15.97 -60.07 2.05
N ALA A 403 14.68 -60.23 2.32
CA ALA A 403 14.21 -61.01 3.43
C ALA A 403 14.57 -62.49 3.27
N LEU A 404 14.28 -63.08 2.09
CA LEU A 404 14.72 -64.41 1.72
C LEU A 404 16.23 -64.58 1.78
N GLY A 405 17.02 -63.61 1.30
CA GLY A 405 18.49 -63.68 1.38
C GLY A 405 19.01 -63.79 2.81
N LYS A 406 18.41 -63.04 3.75
CA LYS A 406 18.78 -63.14 5.17
C LYS A 406 18.28 -64.44 5.82
N LEU A 407 17.14 -64.96 5.38
CA LEU A 407 16.65 -66.28 5.81
C LEU A 407 17.53 -67.41 5.33
N VAL A 408 18.01 -67.35 4.09
CA VAL A 408 18.95 -68.32 3.55
C VAL A 408 20.24 -68.27 4.37
N LEU A 409 20.77 -67.08 4.65
CA LEU A 409 21.97 -66.92 5.48
C LEU A 409 21.79 -67.48 6.91
N LEU A 410 20.65 -67.19 7.56
CA LEU A 410 20.37 -67.73 8.89
C LEU A 410 20.15 -69.25 8.85
N GLY A 411 19.40 -69.73 7.87
CA GLY A 411 19.15 -71.16 7.65
C GLY A 411 20.46 -71.90 7.39
N SER A 412 21.35 -71.36 6.56
CA SER A 412 22.69 -71.90 6.33
C SER A 412 23.54 -71.90 7.60
N PHE A 413 23.51 -70.83 8.41
CA PHE A 413 24.24 -70.79 9.66
C PHE A 413 23.75 -71.85 10.67
N LEU A 414 22.44 -71.99 10.83
CA LEU A 414 21.84 -72.99 11.70
C LEU A 414 22.07 -74.41 11.20
N PHE A 415 22.01 -74.62 9.88
CA PHE A 415 22.34 -75.89 9.25
C PHE A 415 23.81 -76.27 9.48
N VAL A 416 24.73 -75.33 9.35
CA VAL A 416 26.16 -75.55 9.68
C VAL A 416 26.31 -75.87 11.17
N GLN A 417 25.56 -75.22 12.06
CA GLN A 417 25.59 -75.52 13.48
C GLN A 417 25.08 -76.93 13.81
N ASP A 418 23.99 -77.35 13.19
CA ASP A 418 23.40 -78.70 13.35
C ASP A 418 24.35 -79.77 12.81
N LEU A 419 24.94 -79.52 11.64
CA LEU A 419 25.91 -80.39 11.00
C LEU A 419 27.21 -80.50 11.83
N LEU A 420 27.66 -79.40 12.44
CA LEU A 420 28.77 -79.41 13.41
C LEU A 420 28.41 -80.13 14.70
N ALA A 421 27.19 -79.99 15.20
CA ALA A 421 26.73 -80.70 16.39
C ALA A 421 26.66 -82.22 16.13
N GLU A 422 26.15 -82.65 14.97
CA GLU A 422 26.20 -84.04 14.55
C GLU A 422 27.65 -84.54 14.41
N LEU A 423 28.54 -83.79 13.75
CA LEU A 423 29.96 -84.16 13.62
C LEU A 423 30.72 -84.28 14.94
N VAL A 424 30.35 -83.49 15.95
CA VAL A 424 31.02 -83.49 17.26
C VAL A 424 30.39 -84.52 18.22
N ILE A 425 29.08 -84.78 18.13
CA ILE A 425 28.36 -85.66 19.06
C ILE A 425 28.32 -87.11 18.58
N ILE A 426 28.19 -87.35 17.26
CA ILE A 426 28.09 -88.71 16.69
C ILE A 426 29.31 -89.60 16.97
N PRO A 427 30.57 -89.11 17.00
CA PRO A 427 31.72 -89.96 17.31
C PRO A 427 31.69 -90.60 18.70
N PHE A 428 30.88 -90.06 19.63
CA PHE A 428 30.82 -90.53 21.03
C PHE A 428 29.67 -91.53 21.31
N HIS A 429 28.78 -91.78 20.34
CA HIS A 429 27.70 -92.76 20.48
C HIS A 429 27.82 -93.87 19.43
N GLU A 430 28.72 -94.83 19.69
CA GLU A 430 28.83 -96.07 18.92
C GLU A 430 27.59 -96.95 19.08
N LYS A 431 26.57 -96.74 18.24
CA LYS A 431 25.71 -97.82 17.67
C LYS A 431 25.18 -97.39 16.30
N PRO A 432 25.84 -97.77 15.20
CA PRO A 432 25.36 -97.49 13.85
C PRO A 432 24.37 -98.59 13.47
N ASN A 433 23.05 -98.34 13.54
CA ASN A 433 22.06 -99.15 12.79
C ASN A 433 20.62 -98.58 12.77
N VAL A 434 20.44 -97.26 12.73
CA VAL A 434 19.14 -96.68 12.36
C VAL A 434 19.36 -95.58 11.33
N THR A 435 18.54 -95.60 10.28
CA THR A 435 18.54 -94.70 9.12
C THR A 435 18.34 -93.24 9.52
N HIS A 436 19.42 -92.56 9.91
CA HIS A 436 19.43 -91.13 10.24
C HIS A 436 19.18 -90.23 9.03
N THR A 437 19.45 -90.69 7.82
CA THR A 437 19.38 -89.90 6.58
C THR A 437 17.97 -89.40 6.24
N GLY A 438 16.92 -90.08 6.70
CA GLY A 438 15.52 -89.66 6.49
C GLY A 438 15.07 -88.51 7.40
N ALA A 439 15.59 -88.44 8.63
CA ALA A 439 15.23 -87.40 9.59
C ALA A 439 15.88 -86.05 9.25
N THR A 440 17.10 -86.07 8.70
CA THR A 440 17.86 -84.87 8.31
C THR A 440 17.30 -84.18 7.06
N LEU A 441 16.69 -84.94 6.13
CA LEU A 441 16.07 -84.37 4.94
C LEU A 441 14.64 -83.85 5.19
N ALA A 442 13.92 -84.43 6.16
CA ALA A 442 12.59 -83.96 6.56
C ALA A 442 12.61 -82.72 7.47
N SER A 443 13.74 -82.44 8.14
CA SER A 443 13.90 -81.25 8.99
C SER A 443 14.13 -79.95 8.19
N ILE A 444 14.69 -80.02 6.99
CA ILE A 444 15.03 -78.84 6.16
C ILE A 444 13.79 -78.00 5.77
N PRO A 445 12.70 -78.57 5.23
CA PRO A 445 11.50 -77.79 4.89
C PRO A 445 10.81 -77.19 6.12
N PHE A 446 10.85 -77.90 7.25
CA PHE A 446 10.26 -77.41 8.49
C PHE A 446 11.09 -76.31 9.15
N PHE A 447 12.42 -76.42 9.15
CA PHE A 447 13.33 -75.33 9.52
C PHE A 447 13.06 -74.10 8.65
N LEU A 448 12.90 -74.29 7.34
CA LEU A 448 12.59 -73.21 6.40
C LEU A 448 11.17 -72.64 6.53
N LEU A 449 10.20 -73.35 7.12
CA LEU A 449 8.85 -72.83 7.34
C LEU A 449 8.68 -72.20 8.74
N PHE A 450 9.22 -72.85 9.78
CA PHE A 450 8.99 -72.48 11.18
C PHE A 450 10.09 -71.64 11.81
N ILE A 451 11.33 -71.65 11.31
CA ILE A 451 12.36 -70.69 11.71
C ILE A 451 12.33 -69.50 10.79
N ALA A 452 12.04 -69.69 9.50
CA ALA A 452 12.07 -68.57 8.57
C ALA A 452 10.95 -67.56 8.81
N GLY A 453 9.77 -67.95 9.29
CA GLY A 453 8.71 -67.01 9.68
C GLY A 453 9.09 -66.08 10.85
N PRO A 454 9.48 -66.63 12.02
CA PRO A 454 10.00 -65.87 13.15
C PRO A 454 11.29 -65.12 12.80
N ALA A 455 12.25 -65.75 12.13
CA ALA A 455 13.47 -65.09 11.68
C ALA A 455 13.16 -63.94 10.72
N LEU A 456 12.18 -64.06 9.82
CA LEU A 456 11.67 -62.96 9.01
C LEU A 456 11.20 -61.82 9.91
N VAL A 457 10.35 -62.11 10.89
CA VAL A 457 9.80 -61.10 11.83
C VAL A 457 10.91 -60.44 12.68
N LEU A 458 11.89 -61.22 13.14
CA LEU A 458 13.00 -60.76 13.98
C LEU A 458 14.05 -59.98 13.17
N ILE A 459 14.45 -60.49 12.01
CA ILE A 459 15.47 -59.93 11.12
C ILE A 459 14.95 -58.71 10.35
N ASN A 460 13.70 -58.73 9.89
CA ASN A 460 13.26 -57.68 8.99
C ASN A 460 13.03 -56.34 9.66
N GLY A 461 13.11 -56.19 10.98
CA GLY A 461 13.00 -54.84 11.53
C GLY A 461 11.59 -54.25 11.41
N TYR A 462 10.68 -54.91 10.66
CA TYR A 462 9.64 -54.28 9.84
C TYR A 462 8.51 -53.68 10.67
N GLY A 463 8.39 -54.05 11.94
CA GLY A 463 7.51 -53.36 12.89
C GLY A 463 8.10 -52.01 13.32
N ALA A 464 9.18 -51.98 14.10
CA ALA A 464 9.60 -50.73 14.74
C ALA A 464 10.15 -49.66 13.77
N ARG A 465 10.81 -50.05 12.66
CA ARG A 465 11.25 -49.07 11.63
C ARG A 465 10.09 -48.45 10.89
N THR A 466 9.06 -49.23 10.54
CA THR A 466 7.86 -48.66 9.90
C THR A 466 7.08 -47.79 10.87
N TRP A 467 7.03 -48.14 12.16
CA TRP A 467 6.39 -47.30 13.18
C TRP A 467 7.16 -46.00 13.45
N ASP A 468 8.49 -46.05 13.51
CA ASP A 468 9.30 -44.84 13.62
C ASP A 468 9.15 -43.99 12.37
N GLU A 469 9.25 -44.57 11.17
CA GLU A 469 9.01 -43.84 9.92
C GLU A 469 7.58 -43.30 9.80
N GLU A 470 6.55 -44.05 10.18
CA GLU A 470 5.16 -43.57 10.18
C GLU A 470 4.95 -42.46 11.19
N HIS A 471 5.59 -42.57 12.36
CA HIS A 471 5.57 -41.52 13.36
C HIS A 471 6.32 -40.28 12.87
N GLN A 472 7.50 -40.43 12.27
CA GLN A 472 8.26 -39.33 11.67
C GLN A 472 7.48 -38.69 10.52
N ARG A 473 6.81 -39.48 9.67
CA ARG A 473 5.92 -38.99 8.60
C ARG A 473 4.69 -38.30 9.18
N TRP A 474 4.14 -38.77 10.29
CA TRP A 474 3.05 -38.10 10.99
C TRP A 474 3.52 -36.77 11.59
N MET A 475 4.69 -36.74 12.23
CA MET A 475 5.34 -35.54 12.76
C MET A 475 5.68 -34.53 11.65
N GLN A 476 6.16 -35.01 10.51
CA GLN A 476 6.42 -34.19 9.33
C GLN A 476 5.13 -33.63 8.75
N ARG A 477 4.08 -34.46 8.58
CA ARG A 477 2.76 -33.97 8.14
C ARG A 477 2.17 -32.96 9.13
N PHE A 478 2.35 -33.18 10.43
CA PHE A 478 1.91 -32.24 11.46
C PHE A 478 2.66 -30.90 11.35
N ARG A 479 3.98 -30.93 11.18
CA ARG A 479 4.82 -29.74 10.95
C ARG A 479 4.45 -29.03 9.64
N GLN A 480 4.26 -29.77 8.55
CA GLN A 480 3.85 -29.22 7.25
C GLN A 480 2.43 -28.66 7.26
N SER A 481 1.55 -29.15 8.14
CA SER A 481 0.21 -28.57 8.34
C SER A 481 0.20 -27.36 9.28
N SER A 482 1.38 -27.02 9.85
CA SER A 482 1.57 -25.88 10.76
C SER A 482 2.39 -24.74 10.15
N GLU A 483 3.07 -25.01 9.03
CA GLU A 483 3.64 -24.03 8.09
C GLU A 483 2.56 -23.65 7.07
#